data_AF-K0NZN1-F1
#
_entry.id   AF-K0NZN1-F1
#
_cell.length_a   1.000
_cell.length_b   1.000
_cell.length_c   1.000
_cell.angle_alpha   90.00
_cell.angle_beta   90.00
_cell.angle_gamma   90.00
#
_symmetry.space_group_name_H-M   'P 1'
#
loop_
_entity.id
_entity.type
_entity.pdbx_description
1 polymer ?
#
loop_
_entity_poly.entity_id
_entity_poly.type
_entity_poly.pdbx_seq_one_letter_code
_entity_poly.pdbx_strand_id
1 'polypeptide(L)' 'MNALQKYLDQNGITKYQVSKATGISSMTLSHATADSKPLSGQTVKVIAAVADALGKTPGTVLDELIEIENKK' A
#
# COMPACT_ATOMS: atom_id res chain seq x y z
N MET A 1 5.61 11.74 2.14
CA MET A 1 5.03 10.49 1.58
C MET A 1 5.68 9.27 2.20
N ASN A 2 4.89 8.46 2.90
CA ASN A 2 5.32 7.16 3.40
C ASN A 2 5.56 6.14 2.26
N ALA A 3 6.15 4.99 2.58
CA ALA A 3 6.50 3.97 1.57
C ALA A 3 5.27 3.50 0.77
N LEU A 4 4.13 3.31 1.45
CA LEU A 4 2.90 2.85 0.80
C LEU A 4 2.32 3.89 -0.16
N GLN A 5 2.30 5.18 0.21
CA GLN A 5 1.83 6.25 -0.68
C GLN A 5 2.72 6.33 -1.93
N LYS A 6 4.05 6.35 -1.76
CA LYS A 6 4.99 6.33 -2.88
C LYS A 6 4.76 5.13 -3.81
N TYR A 7 4.48 3.97 -3.23
CA TYR A 7 4.23 2.74 -3.98
C TYR A 7 2.95 2.82 -4.82
N LEU A 8 1.87 3.36 -4.26
CA LEU A 8 0.63 3.59 -5.01
C LEU A 8 0.87 4.55 -6.19
N ASP A 9 1.61 5.64 -5.95
CA ASP A 9 1.95 6.63 -6.98
C ASP A 9 2.81 6.03 -8.09
N GLN A 10 3.81 5.20 -7.76
CA GLN A 10 4.67 4.51 -8.73
C GLN A 10 3.91 3.50 -9.60
N ASN A 11 2.87 2.88 -9.07
CA ASN A 11 2.03 1.94 -9.82
C ASN A 11 0.82 2.62 -10.47
N GLY A 12 0.69 3.96 -10.36
CA GLY A 12 -0.39 4.72 -10.99
C GLY A 12 -1.80 4.38 -10.48
N ILE A 13 -1.91 3.85 -9.26
CA ILE A 13 -3.19 3.49 -8.65
C ILE A 13 -3.54 4.39 -7.47
N THR A 14 -4.82 4.68 -7.32
CA THR A 14 -5.34 5.50 -6.23
C THR A 14 -5.87 4.63 -5.09
N LYS A 15 -5.90 5.20 -3.87
CA LYS A 15 -6.60 4.60 -2.73
C LYS A 15 -8.05 4.23 -3.06
N TYR A 16 -8.71 5.06 -3.88
CA TYR A 16 -10.08 4.80 -4.31
C TYR A 16 -10.17 3.52 -5.16
N GLN A 17 -9.25 3.31 -6.10
CA GLN A 17 -9.22 2.09 -6.91
C GLN A 17 -8.98 0.85 -6.04
N VAL A 18 -8.07 0.91 -5.06
CA VAL A 18 -7.83 -0.19 -4.12
C VAL A 18 -9.08 -0.49 -3.28
N SER A 19 -9.73 0.55 -2.75
CA SER A 19 -10.98 0.46 -1.99
C SER A 19 -12.09 -0.20 -2.83
N LYS A 20 -12.27 0.27 -4.07
CA LYS A 20 -13.28 -0.25 -4.99
C LYS A 20 -13.03 -1.71 -5.38
N ALA A 21 -11.79 -2.11 -5.60
CA ALA A 21 -11.43 -3.47 -6.00
C ALA A 21 -11.60 -4.49 -4.86
N THR A 22 -11.26 -4.10 -3.63
CA THR A 22 -11.08 -5.05 -2.52
C THR A 22 -12.09 -4.90 -1.37
N GLY A 23 -12.89 -3.83 -1.38
CA GLY A 23 -13.84 -3.50 -0.31
C GLY A 23 -13.20 -2.96 0.97
N ILE A 24 -11.88 -2.75 1.00
CA ILE A 24 -11.23 -2.10 2.14
C ILE A 24 -11.67 -0.63 2.25
N SER A 25 -11.95 -0.15 3.45
CA SER A 25 -12.47 1.22 3.60
C SER A 25 -11.44 2.27 3.17
N SER A 26 -11.92 3.35 2.54
CA SER A 26 -11.08 4.49 2.17
C SER A 26 -10.41 5.17 3.37
N MET A 27 -11.03 5.08 4.55
CA MET A 27 -10.46 5.58 5.81
C MET A 27 -9.26 4.72 6.23
N THR A 28 -9.38 3.38 6.16
CA THR A 28 -8.27 2.46 6.43
C THR A 28 -7.08 2.74 5.51
N LEU A 29 -7.31 2.92 4.21
CA LEU A 29 -6.24 3.25 3.26
C LEU A 29 -5.62 4.61 3.55
N SER A 30 -6.44 5.61 3.91
CA SER A 30 -5.92 6.94 4.24
C SER A 30 -5.05 6.94 5.50
N HIS A 31 -5.41 6.17 6.53
CA HIS A 31 -4.54 5.95 7.69
C HIS A 31 -3.27 5.18 7.32
N ALA A 32 -3.37 4.19 6.44
CA ALA A 32 -2.21 3.41 6.01
C ALA A 32 -1.23 4.23 5.16
N THR A 33 -1.69 5.19 4.36
CA THR A 33 -0.84 6.06 3.53
C THR A 33 -0.35 7.32 4.25
N ALA A 34 -0.74 7.53 5.51
CA ALA A 34 -0.36 8.72 6.25
C ALA A 34 1.17 8.80 6.44
N ASP A 35 1.74 10.00 6.31
CA ASP A 35 3.20 10.20 6.41
C ASP A 35 3.80 9.77 7.75
N SER A 36 3.01 9.84 8.82
CA SER A 36 3.38 9.38 10.17
C SER A 36 3.37 7.85 10.34
N LYS A 37 2.89 7.09 9.34
CA LYS A 37 2.77 5.63 9.40
C LYS A 37 4.02 4.97 8.80
N PRO A 38 4.89 4.34 9.61
CA PRO A 38 6.04 3.59 9.10
C PRO A 38 5.60 2.28 8.44
N LEU A 39 6.45 1.71 7.57
CA LEU A 39 6.15 0.43 6.90
C LEU A 39 6.00 -0.72 7.92
N SER A 40 6.83 -0.75 8.96
CA SER A 40 6.76 -1.73 10.05
C SER A 40 5.43 -1.72 10.81
N GLY A 41 4.66 -0.64 10.72
CA GLY A 41 3.32 -0.54 11.30
C GLY A 41 2.19 -0.98 10.36
N GLN A 42 2.50 -1.42 9.14
CA GLN A 42 1.48 -1.85 8.18
C GLN A 42 0.90 -3.21 8.51
N THR A 43 -0.33 -3.41 8.06
CA THR A 43 -1.04 -4.67 8.27
C THR A 43 -1.02 -5.51 7.00
N VAL A 44 -0.96 -6.83 7.17
CA VAL A 44 -1.09 -7.79 6.07
C VAL A 44 -2.37 -7.55 5.27
N LYS A 45 -3.47 -7.14 5.93
CA LYS A 45 -4.73 -6.77 5.28
C LYS A 45 -4.57 -5.68 4.22
N VAL A 46 -3.83 -4.61 4.54
CA VAL A 46 -3.61 -3.50 3.59
C VAL A 46 -2.70 -3.94 2.44
N ILE A 47 -1.63 -4.66 2.76
CA ILE A 47 -0.69 -5.17 1.74
C ILE A 47 -1.41 -6.11 0.77
N ALA A 48 -2.23 -7.03 1.29
CA ALA A 48 -3.02 -7.94 0.49
C ALA A 48 -4.03 -7.23 -0.40
N ALA A 49 -4.70 -6.18 0.10
CA ALA A 49 -5.63 -5.39 -0.69
C ALA A 49 -4.93 -4.64 -1.85
N VAL A 50 -3.74 -4.09 -1.59
CA VAL A 50 -2.95 -3.46 -2.65
C VAL A 50 -2.46 -4.48 -3.67
N ALA A 51 -2.04 -5.66 -3.21
CA ALA A 51 -1.61 -6.76 -4.08
C ALA A 51 -2.73 -7.22 -5.02
N ASP A 52 -3.93 -7.44 -4.49
CA ASP A 52 -5.12 -7.80 -5.26
C ASP A 52 -5.47 -6.75 -6.32
N ALA A 53 -5.45 -5.46 -5.93
CA ALA A 53 -5.70 -4.35 -6.86
C ALA A 53 -4.67 -4.24 -8.00
N LEU A 54 -3.46 -4.77 -7.80
CA LEU A 54 -2.36 -4.76 -8.78
C LEU A 54 -2.18 -6.10 -9.52
N GLY A 55 -2.94 -7.14 -9.17
CA GLY A 55 -2.72 -8.49 -9.69
C GLY A 55 -1.37 -9.09 -9.27
N LYS A 56 -0.86 -8.72 -8.09
CA LYS A 56 0.40 -9.20 -7.51
C LYS A 56 0.14 -10.10 -6.30
N THR A 57 1.18 -10.78 -5.83
CA THR A 57 1.12 -11.46 -4.52
C THR A 57 1.44 -10.49 -3.38
N PRO A 58 0.92 -10.70 -2.17
CA PRO A 58 1.25 -9.85 -1.02
C PRO A 58 2.76 -9.83 -0.69
N GLY A 59 3.46 -10.96 -0.93
CA GLY A 59 4.91 -11.06 -0.74
C GLY A 59 5.67 -10.10 -1.67
N THR A 60 5.35 -10.14 -2.97
CA THR A 60 5.95 -9.23 -3.97
C THR A 60 5.74 -7.76 -3.59
N VAL A 61 4.53 -7.40 -3.14
CA VAL A 61 4.26 -6.02 -2.70
C VAL A 61 5.08 -5.65 -1.48
N LEU A 62 5.20 -6.54 -0.49
CA LEU A 62 6.00 -6.29 0.71
C LEU A 62 7.48 -6.12 0.37
N ASP A 63 8.03 -6.96 -0.51
CA ASP A 63 9.43 -6.86 -0.96
C ASP A 63 9.69 -5.49 -1.63
N GLU A 64 8.84 -5.09 -2.57
CA GLU A 64 8.94 -3.80 -3.25
C GLU A 64 8.78 -2.61 -2.29
N LEU A 65 7.92 -2.72 -1.28
CA LEU A 65 7.77 -1.70 -0.23
C LEU A 65 9.02 -1.57 0.64
N ILE A 66 9.66 -2.68 1.00
CA ILE A 66 10.92 -2.70 1.76
C ILE A 66 12.03 -2.03 0.94
N GLU A 67 12.10 -2.29 -0.36
CA GLU A 67 13.05 -1.60 -1.24
C GLU A 67 12.84 -0.08 -1.26
N ILE A 68 11.59 0.38 -1.34
CA ILE A 68 11.26 1.81 -1.32
C ILE A 68 11.63 2.45 0.01
N GLU A 69 11.46 1.74 1.12
CA GLU A 69 11.84 2.25 2.44
C GLU A 69 13.36 2.33 2.61
N ASN A 70 14.11 1.35 2.10
CA ASN A 70 15.57 1.33 2.18
C ASN A 70 16.26 2.32 1.24
N LYS A 71 15.61 2.74 0.15
CA LYS A 71 16.09 3.78 -0.78
C LYS A 71 15.86 5.21 -0.27
N LYS A 72 15.41 5.39 0.97
CA LYS A 72 15.19 6.71 1.59
C LYS A 72 16.49 7.49 1.81
#